data_AF-A0A7Y0MH99-F1
#
_entry.id   AF-A0A7Y0MH99-F1
#
_cell.length_a   1.000
_cell.length_b   1.000
_cell.length_c   1.000
_cell.angle_alpha   90.00
_cell.angle_beta   90.00
_cell.angle_gamma   90.00
#
_symmetry.space_group_name_H-M   'P 1'
#
loop_
_entity.id
_entity.type
_entity.pdbx_description
1 polymer ?
#
loop_
_entity_poly.entity_id
_entity_poly.type
_entity_poly.pdbx_seq_one_letter_code
_entity_poly.pdbx_strand_id
1 'polypeptide(L)'
;DGKPGNGWVKDELPVPPSLLKLSRRMAKQVGRHAVSLPDLSRVNTMLMDGTIAQVEPSKNSSFDYWVRISTVVKRDVAWIPVKAHRFFTDSPGEVSGFVQLNVLKDGSLQFVLQKKSPIARPRPEGEYLGLDWGMKSLFATSDGRL
;
A
#
# COMPACT_ATOMS: atom_id res chain seq x y z
N ASP A 1 -15.20 -24.54 -16.84
CA ASP A 1 -15.14 -24.10 -15.43
C ASP A 1 -13.71 -24.11 -14.90
N GLY A 2 -12.94 -23.09 -15.30
CA GLY A 2 -11.52 -22.95 -14.99
C GLY A 2 -11.32 -22.32 -13.61
N LYS A 3 -11.05 -23.16 -12.60
CA LYS A 3 -10.49 -22.68 -11.33
C LYS A 3 -9.09 -22.12 -11.62
N PRO A 4 -8.69 -20.97 -11.06
CA PRO A 4 -7.29 -20.54 -11.12
C PRO A 4 -6.43 -21.63 -10.48
N GLY A 5 -5.43 -22.10 -11.24
CA GLY A 5 -4.54 -23.16 -10.80
C GLY A 5 -3.91 -22.81 -9.46
N ASN A 6 -3.85 -23.80 -8.57
CA ASN A 6 -3.08 -23.74 -7.34
C ASN A 6 -1.72 -23.11 -7.63
N GLY A 7 -1.41 -22.08 -6.83
CA GLY A 7 -0.24 -21.25 -6.99
C GLY A 7 1.05 -22.04 -7.15
N TRP A 8 2.01 -21.41 -7.82
CA TRP A 8 3.42 -21.79 -7.86
C TRP A 8 3.78 -22.64 -6.66
N VAL A 9 3.95 -23.94 -6.88
CA VAL A 9 4.52 -24.84 -5.88
C VAL A 9 5.86 -24.21 -5.54
N LYS A 10 5.96 -23.62 -4.36
CA LYS A 10 7.25 -23.27 -3.77
C LYS A 10 7.89 -24.60 -3.40
N ASP A 11 8.43 -25.29 -4.39
CA ASP A 11 9.47 -26.27 -4.10
C ASP A 11 10.60 -25.45 -3.49
N GLU A 12 10.69 -25.47 -2.16
CA GLU A 12 11.82 -24.92 -1.43
C GLU A 12 13.03 -25.78 -1.75
N LEU A 13 13.60 -25.57 -2.94
CA LEU A 13 14.84 -26.19 -3.35
C LEU A 13 15.89 -25.81 -2.31
N PRO A 14 16.53 -26.77 -1.64
CA PRO A 14 17.51 -26.48 -0.61
C PRO A 14 18.68 -25.71 -1.25
N VAL A 15 18.79 -24.42 -0.92
CA VAL A 15 19.84 -23.54 -1.46
C VAL A 15 21.12 -23.72 -0.64
N PRO A 16 22.25 -24.15 -1.24
CA PRO A 16 23.50 -24.31 -0.52
C PRO A 16 23.99 -22.97 0.08
N PRO A 17 24.55 -22.95 1.30
CA PRO A 17 25.06 -21.72 1.93
C PRO A 17 26.13 -20.99 1.10
N SER A 18 26.91 -21.73 0.31
CA SER A 18 27.91 -21.18 -0.62
C SER A 18 27.28 -20.32 -1.71
N LEU A 19 26.13 -20.73 -2.23
CA LEU A 19 25.40 -20.00 -3.27
C LEU A 19 24.82 -18.70 -2.71
N LEU A 20 24.23 -18.74 -1.51
CA LEU A 20 23.77 -17.52 -0.81
C LEU A 20 24.93 -16.54 -0.56
N LYS A 21 26.10 -17.04 -0.16
CA LYS A 21 27.30 -16.25 0.05
C LYS A 21 27.80 -15.62 -1.26
N LEU A 22 27.77 -16.36 -2.36
CA LEU A 22 28.13 -15.87 -3.69
C LEU A 22 27.16 -14.78 -4.16
N SER A 23 25.85 -15.04 -4.11
CA SER A 23 24.81 -14.06 -4.48
C SER A 23 24.94 -12.77 -3.68
N ARG A 24 25.18 -12.86 -2.36
CA ARG A 24 25.43 -11.68 -1.52
C ARG A 24 26.66 -10.90 -1.95
N ARG A 25 27.74 -11.59 -2.36
CA ARG A 25 28.96 -10.94 -2.86
C ARG A 25 28.72 -10.27 -4.21
N MET A 26 28.03 -10.93 -5.13
CA MET A 26 27.65 -10.35 -6.43
C MET A 26 26.79 -9.09 -6.25
N ALA A 27 25.74 -9.16 -5.43
CA ALA A 27 24.89 -7.99 -5.14
C ALA A 27 25.69 -6.82 -4.54
N LYS A 28 26.62 -7.11 -3.60
CA LYS A 28 27.50 -6.09 -3.02
C LYS A 28 28.49 -5.52 -4.03
N GLN A 29 29.06 -6.36 -4.91
CA GLN A 29 29.99 -5.93 -5.94
C GLN A 29 29.29 -5.00 -6.93
N VAL A 30 28.12 -5.40 -7.42
CA VAL A 30 27.28 -4.60 -8.33
C VAL A 30 26.86 -3.30 -7.67
N GLY A 31 26.33 -3.34 -6.45
CA GLY A 31 25.92 -2.14 -5.72
C GLY A 31 27.06 -1.18 -5.34
N ARG A 32 28.32 -1.65 -5.35
CA ARG A 32 29.50 -0.80 -5.11
C ARG A 32 30.09 -0.20 -6.38
N HIS A 33 30.05 -0.94 -7.49
CA HIS A 33 30.87 -0.64 -8.67
C HIS A 33 30.09 -0.40 -9.96
N ALA A 34 28.84 -0.83 -10.04
CA ALA A 34 28.07 -0.80 -11.29
C ALA A 34 26.78 0.02 -11.19
N VAL A 35 26.23 0.21 -9.98
CA VAL A 35 24.94 0.87 -9.80
C VAL A 35 25.06 1.92 -8.71
N SER A 36 24.76 3.17 -9.04
CA SER A 36 24.50 4.21 -8.05
C SER A 36 23.16 3.92 -7.37
N LEU A 37 23.15 3.89 -6.04
CA LEU A 37 21.89 3.79 -5.30
C LEU A 37 21.05 5.05 -5.56
N PRO A 38 19.72 4.93 -5.66
CA PRO A 38 18.85 6.09 -5.79
C PRO A 38 19.03 7.01 -4.58
N ASP A 39 19.08 8.31 -4.84
CA ASP A 39 19.05 9.31 -3.77
C ASP A 39 17.63 9.39 -3.19
N LEU A 40 17.47 8.85 -1.98
CA LEU A 40 16.20 8.85 -1.26
C LEU A 40 16.00 10.11 -0.40
N SER A 41 16.91 11.09 -0.42
CA SER A 41 16.82 12.31 0.40
C SER A 41 15.57 13.14 0.13
N ARG A 42 14.98 12.98 -1.07
CA ARG A 42 13.76 13.67 -1.50
C ARG A 42 12.49 12.82 -1.36
N VAL A 43 12.62 11.59 -0.90
CA VAL A 43 11.45 10.73 -0.64
C VAL A 43 10.81 11.20 0.66
N ASN A 44 9.59 11.71 0.52
CA ASN A 44 8.80 12.22 1.64
C ASN A 44 7.59 11.33 1.97
N THR A 45 7.39 10.25 1.22
CA THR A 45 6.29 9.31 1.43
C THR A 45 6.83 7.95 1.84
N MET A 46 6.27 7.40 2.90
CA MET A 46 6.52 6.04 3.36
C MET A 46 5.22 5.23 3.29
N LEU A 47 5.29 4.07 2.66
CA LEU A 47 4.19 3.10 2.58
C LEU A 47 4.50 1.96 3.54
N MET A 48 3.66 1.76 4.55
CA MET A 48 3.89 0.82 5.63
C MET A 48 2.80 -0.25 5.63
N ASP A 49 3.21 -1.51 5.56
CA ASP A 49 2.33 -2.66 5.71
C ASP A 49 2.13 -3.05 7.19
N GLY A 50 1.31 -4.08 7.42
CA GLY A 50 0.92 -4.53 8.76
C GLY A 50 2.06 -5.07 9.62
N THR A 51 3.24 -5.31 9.03
CA THR A 51 4.45 -5.72 9.76
C THR A 51 5.11 -4.52 10.43
N ILE A 52 5.06 -3.35 9.77
CA ILE A 52 5.72 -2.12 10.24
C ILE A 52 4.72 -1.25 11.01
N ALA A 53 3.51 -1.08 10.48
CA ALA A 53 2.48 -0.21 11.04
C ALA A 53 1.15 -0.94 11.22
N GLN A 54 0.56 -0.83 12.41
CA GLN A 54 -0.75 -1.38 12.72
C GLN A 54 -1.71 -0.27 13.12
N VAL A 55 -2.97 -0.39 12.69
CA VAL A 55 -4.02 0.60 12.98
C VAL A 55 -5.00 -0.04 13.95
N GLU A 56 -5.12 0.54 15.13
CA GLU A 56 -6.00 0.05 16.20
C GLU A 56 -7.09 1.09 16.49
N PRO A 57 -8.36 0.68 16.64
CA PRO A 57 -9.41 1.61 17.08
C PRO A 57 -9.14 2.06 18.51
N SER A 58 -9.35 3.35 18.78
CA SER A 58 -9.23 3.86 20.14
C SER A 58 -10.42 3.44 20.99
N LYS A 59 -10.17 3.09 22.26
CA LYS A 59 -11.22 2.64 23.19
C LYS A 59 -11.85 3.79 23.98
N ASN A 60 -11.08 4.82 24.33
CA ASN A 60 -11.51 5.94 25.19
C ASN A 60 -10.61 7.17 24.95
N SER A 61 -10.66 7.78 23.77
CA SER A 61 -9.91 9.01 23.50
C SER A 61 -10.67 9.98 22.60
N SER A 62 -10.23 11.22 22.54
CA SER A 62 -10.69 12.22 21.56
C SER A 62 -10.30 11.89 20.10
N PHE A 63 -9.48 10.86 19.91
CA PHE A 63 -9.04 10.32 18.63
C PHE A 63 -9.74 8.99 18.31
N ASP A 64 -9.88 8.70 17.02
CA ASP A 64 -10.60 7.53 16.53
C ASP A 64 -9.68 6.30 16.43
N TYR A 65 -8.40 6.52 16.10
CA TYR A 65 -7.43 5.45 15.86
C TYR A 65 -6.07 5.75 16.50
N TRP A 66 -5.35 4.67 16.78
CA TRP A 66 -3.94 4.68 17.12
C TRP A 66 -3.15 3.94 16.03
N VAL A 67 -2.12 4.59 15.50
CA VAL A 67 -1.17 3.97 14.58
C VAL A 67 0.07 3.57 15.37
N ARG A 68 0.30 2.27 15.45
CA ARG A 68 1.44 1.64 16.12
C ARG A 68 2.55 1.40 15.10
N ILE A 69 3.65 2.15 15.17
CA ILE A 69 4.77 2.06 14.21
C ILE A 69 5.99 1.46 14.91
N SER A 70 6.47 0.32 14.39
CA SER A 70 7.70 -0.29 14.86
C SER A 70 8.91 0.55 14.45
N THR A 71 9.82 0.83 15.38
CA THR A 71 11.06 1.55 15.06
C THR A 71 12.18 0.56 14.72
N VAL A 72 13.33 1.10 14.30
CA VAL A 72 14.55 0.31 14.07
C VAL A 72 15.08 -0.29 15.38
N VAL A 73 14.74 0.34 16.52
CA VAL A 73 15.16 -0.12 17.85
C VAL A 73 14.21 -1.20 18.34
N LYS A 74 14.77 -2.33 18.76
CA LYS A 74 13.98 -3.48 19.23
C LYS A 74 13.12 -3.09 20.43
N ARG A 75 11.82 -3.41 20.37
CA ARG A 75 10.77 -3.12 21.38
C ARG A 75 10.46 -1.65 21.57
N ASP A 76 10.97 -0.79 20.69
CA ASP A 76 10.60 0.62 20.66
C ASP A 76 9.55 0.84 19.56
N VAL A 77 8.49 1.56 19.92
CA VAL A 77 7.28 1.68 19.12
C VAL A 77 6.70 3.07 19.31
N ALA A 78 6.49 3.78 18.21
CA ALA A 78 5.79 5.05 18.22
C ALA A 78 4.28 4.83 18.12
N TRP A 79 3.53 5.49 19.00
CA TRP A 79 2.08 5.50 19.00
C TRP A 79 1.57 6.86 18.53
N ILE A 80 0.93 6.89 17.38
CA ILE A 80 0.44 8.13 16.77
C ILE A 80 -1.09 8.17 16.87
N PRO A 81 -1.66 9.18 17.55
CA PRO A 81 -3.10 9.36 17.58
C PRO A 81 -3.58 9.94 16.24
N VAL A 82 -4.62 9.35 15.65
CA VAL A 82 -5.18 9.79 14.38
C VAL A 82 -6.68 10.01 14.54
N LYS A 83 -7.14 11.16 14.07
CA LYS A 83 -8.56 11.49 13.96
C LYS A 83 -9.02 11.29 12.53
N ALA A 84 -10.06 10.48 12.34
CA ALA A 84 -10.67 10.27 11.05
C ALA A 84 -11.55 11.46 10.68
N HIS A 85 -11.54 11.82 9.41
CA HIS A 85 -12.52 12.77 8.87
C HIS A 85 -13.82 12.03 8.56
N ARG A 86 -14.93 12.78 8.53
CA ARG A 86 -16.29 12.24 8.32
C ARG A 86 -16.40 11.28 7.14
N PHE A 87 -15.84 11.65 5.98
CA PHE A 87 -15.86 10.79 4.79
C PHE A 87 -15.20 9.42 5.02
N PHE A 88 -14.10 9.36 5.78
CA PHE A 88 -13.45 8.09 6.09
C PHE A 88 -14.35 7.24 6.98
N THR A 89 -14.95 7.83 8.01
CA THR A 89 -15.87 7.15 8.93
C THR A 89 -17.08 6.58 8.20
N ASP A 90 -17.72 7.39 7.37
CA ASP A 90 -18.96 7.06 6.66
C ASP A 90 -18.74 6.06 5.50
N SER A 91 -17.50 5.96 4.98
CA SER A 91 -17.18 5.05 3.87
C SER A 91 -17.23 3.57 4.27
N PRO A 92 -17.85 2.70 3.44
CA PRO A 92 -17.91 1.26 3.72
C PRO A 92 -16.55 0.59 3.54
N GLY A 93 -16.32 -0.46 4.33
CA GLY A 93 -15.11 -1.28 4.26
C GLY A 93 -14.37 -1.35 5.58
N GLU A 94 -13.43 -2.29 5.66
CA GLU A 94 -12.64 -2.56 6.85
C GLU A 94 -11.33 -1.79 6.81
N VAL A 95 -10.93 -1.19 7.93
CA VAL A 95 -9.64 -0.50 8.01
C VAL A 95 -8.51 -1.49 7.76
N SER A 96 -7.66 -1.19 6.79
CA SER A 96 -6.49 -2.00 6.47
C SER A 96 -5.38 -1.74 7.47
N GLY A 97 -4.58 -2.76 7.78
CA GLY A 97 -3.28 -2.60 8.45
C GLY A 97 -2.22 -2.01 7.53
N PHE A 98 -2.59 -1.04 6.68
CA PHE A 98 -1.68 -0.34 5.79
C PHE A 98 -1.81 1.15 6.06
N VAL A 99 -0.68 1.83 6.19
CA VAL A 99 -0.62 3.26 6.46
C VAL A 99 0.38 3.91 5.52
N GLN A 100 -0.04 5.00 4.89
CA GLN A 100 0.86 5.89 4.19
C GLN A 100 1.18 7.09 5.08
N LEU A 101 2.46 7.38 5.26
CA LEU A 101 2.97 8.56 5.94
C LEU A 101 3.55 9.52 4.91
N ASN A 102 3.09 10.75 4.88
CA ASN A 102 3.68 11.83 4.08
C ASN A 102 4.31 12.87 4.99
N VAL A 103 5.54 13.27 4.68
CA VAL A 103 6.20 14.46 5.22
C VAL A 103 5.91 15.61 4.26
N LEU A 104 5.10 16.56 4.72
CA LEU A 104 4.73 17.74 3.94
C LEU A 104 5.90 18.72 3.86
N LYS A 105 5.82 19.68 2.93
CA LYS A 105 6.91 20.64 2.67
C LYS A 105 7.24 21.51 3.89
N ASP A 106 6.28 21.72 4.76
CA ASP A 106 6.43 22.46 6.03
C ASP A 106 6.96 21.59 7.18
N GLY A 107 7.28 20.32 6.91
CA GLY A 107 7.74 19.34 7.90
C GLY A 107 6.62 18.67 8.70
N SER A 108 5.35 19.02 8.47
CA SER A 108 4.23 18.36 9.13
C SER A 108 4.01 16.94 8.59
N LEU A 109 3.45 16.09 9.44
CA LEU A 109 3.21 14.68 9.13
C LEU A 109 1.74 14.45 8.82
N GLN A 110 1.47 13.78 7.70
CA GLN A 110 0.14 13.35 7.30
C GLN A 110 0.07 11.82 7.27
N PHE A 111 -0.87 11.26 8.03
CA PHE A 111 -1.16 9.83 8.05
C PHE A 111 -2.41 9.55 7.23
N VAL A 112 -2.27 8.68 6.22
CA VAL A 112 -3.37 8.26 5.34
C VAL A 112 -3.71 6.81 5.66
N LEU A 113 -4.90 6.62 6.21
CA LEU A 113 -5.49 5.31 6.46
C LEU A 113 -6.25 4.82 5.24
N GLN A 114 -6.28 3.50 5.04
CA GLN A 114 -6.99 2.88 3.93
C GLN A 114 -8.07 1.96 4.44
N LYS A 115 -9.20 1.90 3.73
CA LYS A 115 -10.24 0.89 3.92
C LYS A 115 -10.24 -0.07 2.74
N LYS A 116 -10.38 -1.36 3.03
CA LYS A 116 -10.68 -2.38 2.04
C LYS A 116 -12.19 -2.47 1.89
N SER A 117 -12.69 -1.93 0.79
CA SER A 117 -14.10 -2.09 0.43
C SER A 117 -14.32 -3.48 -0.17
N PRO A 118 -15.51 -4.09 0.04
CA PRO A 118 -15.84 -5.33 -0.62
C PRO A 118 -15.83 -5.14 -2.14
N ILE A 119 -15.41 -6.18 -2.86
CA ILE A 119 -15.47 -6.17 -4.33
C ILE A 119 -16.93 -6.01 -4.74
N ALA A 120 -17.20 -4.97 -5.55
CA ALA A 120 -18.52 -4.76 -6.12
C ALA A 120 -18.91 -5.98 -6.96
N ARG A 121 -20.11 -6.52 -6.71
CA ARG A 121 -20.62 -7.64 -7.51
C ARG A 121 -20.89 -7.15 -8.94
N PRO A 122 -20.54 -7.93 -9.97
CA PRO A 122 -20.96 -7.63 -11.33
C PRO A 122 -22.47 -7.45 -11.37
N ARG A 123 -22.93 -6.41 -12.08
CA ARG A 123 -24.36 -6.22 -12.30
C ARG A 123 -24.83 -7.29 -13.31
N PRO A 124 -25.79 -8.17 -12.96
CA PRO A 124 -26.19 -9.27 -13.84
C PRO A 124 -27.09 -8.81 -15.00
N GLU A 125 -27.75 -7.67 -14.86
CA GLU A 125 -28.74 -7.15 -15.81
C GLU A 125 -28.55 -5.65 -16.03
N GLY A 126 -28.92 -5.17 -17.21
CA GLY A 126 -28.84 -3.75 -17.58
C GLY A 126 -28.15 -3.54 -18.92
N GLU A 127 -28.09 -2.29 -19.34
CA GLU A 127 -27.47 -1.90 -20.61
C GLU A 127 -25.95 -1.78 -20.46
N TYR A 128 -25.24 -2.20 -21.51
CA TYR A 128 -23.81 -1.98 -21.62
C TYR A 128 -23.56 -0.54 -22.07
N LEU A 129 -22.79 0.20 -21.27
CA LEU A 129 -22.31 1.52 -21.63
C LEU A 129 -20.84 1.44 -22.00
N GLY A 130 -20.52 1.72 -23.26
CA GLY A 130 -19.14 1.89 -23.70
C GLY A 130 -18.60 3.22 -23.17
N LEU A 131 -17.41 3.18 -22.59
CA LEU A 131 -16.69 4.37 -22.12
C LEU A 131 -15.42 4.52 -22.98
N ASP A 132 -15.20 5.73 -23.51
CA ASP A 132 -14.00 6.06 -24.28
C ASP A 132 -13.35 7.36 -23.76
N TRP A 133 -12.05 7.47 -23.95
CA TRP A 133 -11.26 8.65 -23.57
C TRP A 133 -10.50 9.13 -24.81
N GLY A 134 -10.76 10.38 -25.23
CA GLY A 134 -10.20 10.94 -26.45
C GLY A 134 -9.44 12.25 -26.22
N MET A 135 -8.72 12.69 -27.25
CA MET A 135 -8.01 13.98 -27.23
C MET A 135 -8.98 15.17 -27.41
N LYS A 136 -10.07 14.98 -28.16
CA LYS A 136 -11.08 16.03 -28.41
C LYS A 136 -12.10 16.13 -27.28
N SER A 137 -12.44 14.99 -26.68
CA SER A 137 -13.33 14.88 -25.52
C SER A 137 -12.66 13.96 -24.51
N LEU A 138 -12.43 14.47 -23.30
CA LEU A 138 -11.72 13.71 -22.26
C LEU A 138 -12.47 12.42 -21.90
N PHE A 139 -13.81 12.41 -21.99
CA PHE A 139 -14.64 11.27 -21.67
C PHE A 139 -15.85 11.23 -22.60
N ALA A 140 -16.15 10.07 -23.17
CA ALA A 140 -17.29 9.87 -24.05
C ALA A 140 -18.02 8.59 -23.69
N THR A 141 -19.35 8.61 -23.84
CA THR A 141 -20.20 7.43 -23.66
C THR A 141 -20.76 6.96 -25.00
N SER A 142 -21.01 5.66 -25.13
CA SER A 142 -21.56 5.07 -26.37
C SER A 142 -22.98 5.56 -26.73
N ASP A 143 -23.66 6.26 -25.82
CA ASP A 143 -24.95 6.91 -26.06
C ASP A 143 -24.83 8.40 -26.44
N GLY A 144 -23.60 8.86 -26.73
CA GLY A 144 -23.35 10.15 -27.38
C GLY A 144 -23.14 11.34 -26.44
N ARG A 145 -22.90 11.12 -25.13
CA ARG A 145 -22.48 12.19 -24.22
C ARG A 145 -20.95 12.35 -24.28
N LEU A 146 -20.50 13.61 -24.23
CA LEU A 146 -19.10 14.05 -24.33
C LEU A 146 -18.75 15.02 -23.19
#